data_AF-A0A7J6Q2Q4-F1
#
_entry.id   AF-A0A7J6Q2Q4-F1
#
_cell.length_a   1.000
_cell.length_b   1.000
_cell.length_c   1.000
_cell.angle_alpha   90.00
_cell.angle_beta   90.00
_cell.angle_gamma   90.00
#
_symmetry.space_group_name_H-M   'P 1'
#
loop_
_entity.id
_entity.type
_entity.pdbx_description
1 polymer ?
#
loop_
_entity_poly.entity_id
_entity_poly.type
_entity_poly.pdbx_seq_one_letter_code
_entity_poly.pdbx_strand_id
1 'polypeptide(L)'
;MYNNTNFIINPLRLSIRNLAVHTTKQSLKHAIDEALKEANVKASTRHSVKVTVLVDEERRVPIPGGEEGATTKRCKGFAFADFRNNQVALKCLRMMNNNNK
;
A
#
# COMPACT_ATOMS: atom_id res chain seq x y z
N MET A 1 15.49 16.38 10.83
CA MET A 1 15.67 14.91 10.92
C MET A 1 15.20 14.28 9.62
N TYR A 2 16.07 13.52 8.95
CA TYR A 2 15.80 12.84 7.68
C TYR A 2 14.75 11.72 7.85
N ASN A 3 13.46 12.06 7.84
CA ASN A 3 12.34 11.11 7.89
C ASN A 3 12.05 10.49 6.51
N ASN A 4 13.09 10.19 5.74
CA ASN A 4 12.93 9.56 4.44
C ASN A 4 12.73 8.06 4.65
N THR A 5 11.48 7.63 4.47
CA THR A 5 11.03 6.23 4.61
C THR A 5 11.87 5.24 3.80
N ASN A 6 12.53 5.68 2.74
CA ASN A 6 13.40 4.84 1.91
C ASN A 6 14.67 4.35 2.64
N PHE A 7 15.13 5.07 3.67
CA PHE A 7 16.38 4.75 4.39
C PHE A 7 16.17 4.28 5.82
N ILE A 8 14.93 4.34 6.33
CA ILE A 8 14.59 3.91 7.69
C ILE A 8 14.26 2.42 7.68
N ILE A 9 15.06 1.63 8.38
CA ILE A 9 14.82 0.19 8.58
C ILE A 9 13.72 0.04 9.63
N ASN A 10 12.60 -0.58 9.24
CA ASN A 10 11.52 -0.96 10.16
C ASN A 10 11.21 -2.45 9.94
N PRO A 11 11.39 -3.32 10.96
CA PRO A 11 11.15 -4.76 10.82
C PRO A 11 9.68 -5.11 10.60
N LEU A 12 8.74 -4.20 10.90
CA LEU A 12 7.31 -4.38 10.67
C LEU A 12 6.82 -3.71 9.38
N ARG A 13 7.73 -3.23 8.53
CA ARG A 13 7.43 -2.62 7.24
C ARG A 13 7.56 -3.65 6.13
N LEU A 14 6.51 -3.79 5.34
CA LEU A 14 6.57 -4.52 4.08
C LEU A 14 6.86 -3.55 2.93
N SER A 15 7.77 -3.97 2.04
CA SER A 15 7.99 -3.30 0.76
C SER A 15 7.11 -3.97 -0.30
N ILE A 16 6.20 -3.19 -0.88
CA ILE A 16 5.31 -3.64 -1.94
C ILE A 16 5.87 -3.09 -3.26
N ARG A 17 6.10 -3.97 -4.22
CA ARG A 17 6.78 -3.67 -5.49
C ARG A 17 5.89 -4.04 -6.66
N ASN A 18 6.26 -3.58 -7.86
CA ASN A 18 5.52 -3.83 -9.10
C ASN A 18 4.08 -3.28 -9.07
N LEU A 19 3.89 -2.11 -8.44
CA LEU A 19 2.59 -1.45 -8.41
C LEU A 19 2.30 -0.74 -9.73
N ALA A 20 1.03 -0.68 -10.11
CA ALA A 20 0.59 0.07 -11.27
C ALA A 20 0.85 1.58 -11.09
N VAL A 21 1.08 2.29 -12.20
CA VAL A 21 1.43 3.71 -12.20
C VAL A 21 0.33 4.62 -11.65
N HIS A 22 -0.92 4.15 -11.66
CA HIS A 22 -2.09 4.88 -11.16
C HIS A 22 -2.51 4.44 -9.75
N THR A 23 -1.75 3.54 -9.10
CA THR A 23 -2.09 3.06 -7.75
C THR A 23 -2.05 4.22 -6.74
N THR A 24 -3.16 4.42 -6.05
CA THR A 24 -3.31 5.44 -5.01
C THR A 24 -3.18 4.84 -3.62
N LYS A 25 -2.88 5.68 -2.63
CA LYS A 25 -2.81 5.26 -1.22
C LYS A 25 -4.13 4.63 -0.76
N GLN A 26 -5.27 5.19 -1.18
CA GLN A 26 -6.60 4.70 -0.84
C GLN A 26 -6.84 3.30 -1.43
N SER A 27 -6.56 3.13 -2.74
CA SER A 27 -6.73 1.82 -3.41
C SER A 27 -5.88 0.72 -2.77
N LEU A 28 -4.61 1.01 -2.47
CA LEU A 28 -3.70 0.04 -1.87
C LEU A 28 -4.12 -0.31 -0.43
N LYS A 29 -4.59 0.69 0.33
CA LYS A 29 -5.11 0.44 1.68
C LYS A 29 -6.36 -0.44 1.64
N HIS A 30 -7.28 -0.18 0.72
CA HIS A 30 -8.48 -1.00 0.54
C HIS A 30 -8.12 -2.46 0.22
N ALA A 31 -7.20 -2.68 -0.74
CA ALA A 31 -6.76 -4.02 -1.09
C ALA A 31 -6.12 -4.77 0.10
N ILE A 32 -5.31 -4.09 0.91
CA ILE A 32 -4.75 -4.66 2.14
C ILE A 32 -5.87 -5.00 3.14
N ASP A 33 -6.82 -4.10 3.35
CA ASP A 33 -7.93 -4.31 4.28
C ASP A 33 -8.82 -5.48 3.84
N GLU A 34 -9.06 -5.65 2.53
CA GLU A 34 -9.77 -6.80 1.96
C GLU A 34 -9.01 -8.12 2.15
N ALA A 35 -7.71 -8.15 1.83
CA ALA A 35 -6.90 -9.35 2.02
C ALA A 35 -6.85 -9.78 3.51
N LEU A 36 -6.83 -8.81 4.43
CA LEU A 36 -6.87 -9.09 5.87
C LEU A 36 -8.23 -9.60 6.35
N LYS A 37 -9.33 -9.13 5.75
CA LYS A 37 -10.67 -9.67 5.99
C LYS A 37 -10.78 -11.11 5.50
N GLU A 38 -10.34 -11.39 4.28
CA GLU A 38 -10.32 -12.76 3.71
C GLU A 38 -9.50 -13.73 4.58
N ALA A 39 -8.40 -13.26 5.17
CA ALA A 39 -7.55 -14.05 6.05
C ALA A 39 -8.13 -14.31 7.46
N ASN A 40 -9.39 -13.93 7.73
CA ASN A 40 -10.07 -14.06 9.03
C ASN A 40 -9.25 -13.50 10.22
N VAL A 41 -8.43 -12.48 9.97
CA VAL A 41 -7.70 -11.81 11.05
C VAL A 41 -8.72 -10.93 11.76
N LYS A 42 -9.25 -11.39 12.91
CA LYS A 42 -10.19 -10.63 13.74
C LYS A 42 -9.68 -9.20 13.85
N ALA A 43 -10.43 -8.29 13.23
CA ALA A 43 -10.18 -6.87 13.25
C ALA A 43 -10.41 -6.39 14.68
N SER A 44 -9.40 -6.55 15.54
CA SER A 44 -9.34 -5.79 16.79
C SER A 44 -9.03 -4.34 16.40
N THR A 45 -10.04 -3.67 15.83
CA THR A 45 -10.32 -2.23 15.67
C THR A 45 -9.19 -1.24 15.31
N ARG A 46 -7.96 -1.70 15.08
CA ARG A 46 -6.73 -0.90 15.08
C ARG A 46 -5.59 -1.54 14.28
N HIS A 47 -5.87 -2.30 13.23
CA HIS A 47 -4.84 -2.62 12.22
C HIS A 47 -4.50 -1.32 11.47
N SER A 48 -3.79 -0.42 12.16
CA SER A 48 -3.39 0.90 11.69
C SER A 48 -2.22 0.68 10.74
N VAL A 49 -2.52 0.12 9.56
CA VAL A 49 -1.54 -0.03 8.50
C VAL A 49 -1.29 1.34 7.92
N LYS A 50 -0.10 1.89 8.16
CA LYS A 50 0.29 3.15 7.55
C LYS A 50 0.88 2.83 6.18
N VAL A 51 0.14 3.20 5.15
CA VAL A 51 0.55 3.05 3.75
C VAL A 51 1.21 4.33 3.27
N THR A 52 2.42 4.21 2.73
CA THR A 52 3.18 5.27 2.08
C THR A 52 3.50 4.84 0.66
N VAL A 53 2.81 5.42 -0.32
CA VAL A 53 3.07 5.21 -1.75
C VAL A 53 4.08 6.24 -2.21
N LEU A 54 5.13 5.81 -2.91
CA LEU A 54 6.09 6.73 -3.49
C LEU A 54 5.57 7.19 -4.84
N VAL A 55 5.44 8.50 -4.98
CA VAL A 55 4.89 9.14 -6.18
C VAL A 55 5.89 10.09 -6.80
N ASP A 56 5.70 10.36 -8.07
CA ASP A 56 6.29 11.45 -8.81
C ASP A 56 5.41 12.70 -8.61
N GLU A 57 6.01 13.79 -8.14
CA GLU A 57 5.30 15.03 -7.81
C GLU A 57 4.95 15.85 -9.06
N GLU A 58 5.72 15.71 -10.13
CA GLU A 58 5.57 16.48 -11.37
C GLU A 58 4.64 15.76 -12.36
N ARG A 59 4.69 14.43 -12.39
CA ARG A 59 3.95 13.64 -13.36
C ARG A 59 2.61 13.15 -12.84
N ARG A 60 1.54 13.49 -13.55
CA ARG A 60 0.17 13.00 -13.31
C ARG A 60 -0.25 11.93 -14.32
N VAL A 61 -1.16 11.06 -13.90
CA VAL A 61 -1.76 10.01 -14.72
C VAL A 61 -3.28 9.99 -14.50
N PRO A 62 -4.09 9.64 -15.51
CA PRO A 62 -5.53 9.47 -15.34
C PRO A 62 -5.81 8.34 -14.35
N ILE A 63 -6.88 8.49 -13.57
CA ILE A 63 -7.36 7.45 -12.67
C ILE A 63 -8.28 6.51 -13.48
N PRO A 64 -7.95 5.22 -13.63
CA PRO A 64 -8.83 4.28 -14.33
C PRO A 64 -10.19 4.21 -13.64
N GLY A 65 -11.27 4.38 -14.40
CA GLY A 65 -12.63 4.38 -13.87
C GLY A 65 -13.01 5.63 -13.06
N GLY A 66 -12.17 6.66 -13.03
CA GLY A 66 -12.52 7.96 -12.47
C GLY A 66 -13.36 8.82 -13.42
N GLU A 67 -13.88 9.93 -12.90
CA GLU A 67 -14.54 10.95 -13.72
C GLU A 67 -13.62 11.48 -14.82
N GLU A 68 -14.20 11.98 -15.92
CA GLU A 68 -13.44 12.50 -17.06
C GLU A 68 -12.54 13.66 -16.60
N GLY A 69 -11.23 13.54 -16.83
CA GLY A 69 -10.23 14.51 -16.37
C GLY A 69 -9.68 14.25 -14.95
N ALA A 70 -10.17 13.24 -14.22
CA ALA A 70 -9.63 12.88 -12.91
C ALA A 70 -8.20 12.31 -13.04
N THR A 71 -7.25 12.97 -12.38
CA THR A 71 -5.83 12.58 -12.41
C THR A 71 -5.28 12.38 -11.01
N THR A 72 -4.28 11.50 -10.88
CA THR A 72 -3.52 11.28 -9.66
C THR A 72 -2.02 11.42 -9.92
N LYS A 73 -1.25 11.63 -8.86
CA LYS A 73 0.22 11.61 -8.95
C LYS A 73 0.68 10.21 -9.36
N ARG A 74 1.62 10.14 -10.28
CA ARG A 74 2.11 8.87 -10.82
C ARG A 74 2.86 8.11 -9.73
N CYS A 75 2.43 6.89 -9.41
CA CYS A 75 3.15 5.97 -8.55
C CYS A 75 4.49 5.58 -9.20
N LYS A 76 5.57 5.53 -8.41
CA LYS A 76 6.91 5.07 -8.83
C LYS A 76 7.04 3.54 -8.89
N GLY A 77 5.93 2.81 -8.76
CA GLY A 77 5.88 1.36 -8.83
C GLY A 77 6.16 0.64 -7.50
N PHE A 78 6.24 1.38 -6.39
CA PHE A 78 6.43 0.79 -5.08
C PHE A 78 5.80 1.60 -3.94
N ALA A 79 5.52 0.90 -2.85
CA ALA A 79 4.98 1.47 -1.62
C ALA A 79 5.51 0.73 -0.39
N PHE A 80 5.31 1.35 0.77
CA PHE A 80 5.57 0.76 2.07
C PHE A 80 4.28 0.64 2.87
N ALA A 81 4.11 -0.50 3.53
CA ALA A 81 3.04 -0.73 4.48
C ALA A 81 3.66 -1.01 5.85
N ASP A 82 3.51 -0.06 6.78
CA ASP A 82 3.94 -0.21 8.17
C ASP A 82 2.82 -0.87 8.98
N PHE A 83 3.10 -2.05 9.52
CA PHE A 83 2.18 -2.78 10.39
C PHE A 83 2.55 -2.57 11.86
N ARG A 84 1.56 -2.74 12.75
CA ARG A 84 1.78 -2.72 14.21
C ARG A 84 2.06 -4.10 14.80
N ASN A 85 1.76 -5.17 14.06
CA ASN A 85 1.87 -6.54 14.53
C ASN A 85 2.52 -7.40 13.46
N ASN A 86 3.55 -8.15 13.85
CA ASN A 86 4.29 -9.07 12.97
C ASN A 86 3.40 -10.15 12.36
N GLN A 87 2.48 -10.73 13.14
CA GLN A 87 1.56 -11.77 12.65
C GLN A 87 0.65 -11.24 11.53
N VAL A 88 0.21 -9.98 11.65
CA VAL A 88 -0.63 -9.32 10.63
C VAL A 88 0.19 -9.04 9.37
N ALA A 89 1.43 -8.54 9.53
CA ALA A 89 2.34 -8.32 8.41
C ALA A 89 2.63 -9.63 7.66
N LEU A 90 2.97 -10.71 8.36
CA LEU A 90 3.28 -12.00 7.74
C LEU A 90 2.07 -12.59 7.02
N LYS A 91 0.86 -12.50 7.59
CA LYS A 91 -0.37 -12.94 6.92
C LYS A 91 -0.66 -12.10 5.68
N CYS A 92 -0.55 -10.77 5.77
CA CYS A 92 -0.73 -9.88 4.64
C CYS A 92 0.25 -10.21 3.51
N LEU A 93 1.52 -10.45 3.84
CA LEU A 93 2.54 -10.86 2.87
C LEU A 93 2.12 -12.14 2.15
N ARG A 94 1.70 -13.17 2.89
CA ARG A 94 1.31 -14.46 2.29
C ARG A 94 0.09 -14.36 1.37
N MET A 95 -0.87 -13.50 1.70
CA MET A 95 -2.10 -13.33 0.90
C MET A 95 -1.89 -12.47 -0.34
N MET A 96 -1.06 -11.44 -0.24
CA MET A 96 -0.91 -10.43 -1.30
C MET A 96 0.29 -10.70 -2.23
N ASN A 97 1.17 -11.64 -1.87
CA ASN A 97 2.30 -11.99 -2.73
C ASN A 97 1.82 -12.71 -3.99
N ASN A 98 2.32 -12.29 -5.16
CA ASN A 98 1.87 -12.75 -6.48
C ASN A 98 0.35 -12.62 -6.70
N ASN A 99 -0.28 -11.64 -6.05
CA ASN A 99 -1.68 -11.37 -6.31
C ASN A 99 -1.83 -10.71 -7.69
N ASN A 100 -2.64 -11.33 -8.55
CA ASN A 100 -2.97 -10.84 -9.89
C ASN A 100 -4.31 -10.05 -9.91
N LYS A 101 -4.93 -9.81 -8.75
CA LYS A 101 -6.11 -8.95 -8.62
C LYS A 101 -5.75 -7.48 -8.83
#